data_AF-A0A7V5H3C7-F1
#
_entry.id   AF-A0A7V5H3C7-F1
#
_cell.length_a   1.000
_cell.length_b   1.000
_cell.length_c   1.000
_cell.angle_alpha   90.00
_cell.angle_beta   90.00
_cell.angle_gamma   90.00
#
_symmetry.space_group_name_H-M   'P 1'
#
loop_
_entity.id
_entity.type
_entity.pdbx_description
1 polymer ?
#
loop_
_entity_poly.entity_id
_entity_poly.type
_entity_poly.pdbx_seq_one_letter_code
_entity_poly.pdbx_strand_id
1 'polypeptide(L)'
;HNGHGTHCAGNVAALNNNNLGVCSVSGGWGEDGNQRGNGVQIMALRIGWTDLFLGLLVTGYVNMDFAANAFIYAADNGAKIASCSWGSSQTQSLEDAVNYFLYNTTSNLGPSNRVRLIFKAAGNDDVDQTDYLTGRNDVIAVAATDENDEKASFSNYGAWVDISAPGNNIYSTYHDYNDPQNDYYDSESGTSMATPIAASVAALIWSHNPNLSAPQVEQMLFDSADDIDALNPSYVGKLGAGRVNAATAAQLSDQSLPVTLTFFNAKLVQNGVQLFWKTASEVENLGFNVYRARQEAKDFSLIVSFKTNEQLKGLGNSSTGKSYSFTDTTNLKPDSTYFYLLENVSLTGKTKRHGPLAVTIPEMLVPHTVSLLQNFPNPFNQQTKIRFFVPTGFEDNELSMEIFNPQGQRIKTFEIDVPKPGWNELHWDSRDEHQRAVSSGVYFYGLKSKKFQVYKKLIILR
;
A
#
# COMPACT_ATOMS: atom_id res chain seq x y z
N HIS A 1 29.97 25.59 -11.03
CA HIS A 1 29.72 26.34 -9.80
C HIS A 1 30.73 25.95 -8.75
N ASN A 2 31.34 26.97 -8.16
CA ASN A 2 32.43 26.94 -7.19
C ASN A 2 31.81 26.68 -5.80
N GLY A 3 31.58 25.43 -5.40
CA GLY A 3 31.08 25.14 -4.04
C GLY A 3 29.58 24.83 -3.89
N HIS A 4 28.73 25.10 -4.89
CA HIS A 4 27.28 24.80 -4.84
C HIS A 4 26.94 23.36 -4.43
N GLY A 5 27.64 22.37 -4.99
CA GLY A 5 27.46 20.97 -4.62
C GLY A 5 27.88 20.67 -3.18
N THR A 6 28.93 21.33 -2.69
CA THR A 6 29.36 21.27 -1.29
C THR A 6 28.32 21.90 -0.36
N HIS A 7 27.73 23.02 -0.75
CA HIS A 7 26.64 23.69 -0.02
C HIS A 7 25.40 22.80 0.08
N CYS A 8 24.98 22.22 -1.05
CA CYS A 8 23.91 21.24 -1.07
C CYS A 8 24.20 20.01 -0.19
N ALA A 9 25.44 19.50 -0.22
CA ALA A 9 25.86 18.36 0.60
C ALA A 9 25.84 18.68 2.10
N GLY A 10 26.25 19.90 2.49
CA GLY A 10 26.16 20.37 3.87
C GLY A 10 24.72 20.41 4.38
N ASN A 11 23.79 20.92 3.56
CA ASN A 11 22.37 21.01 3.92
C ASN A 11 21.69 19.66 4.16
N VAL A 12 22.24 18.57 3.60
CA VAL A 12 21.72 17.22 3.83
C VAL A 12 22.50 16.44 4.88
N ALA A 13 23.83 16.58 4.96
CA ALA A 13 24.70 15.64 5.69
C ALA A 13 25.78 16.28 6.56
N ALA A 14 25.76 17.58 6.83
CA ALA A 14 26.70 18.18 7.77
C ALA A 14 26.59 17.52 9.14
N LEU A 15 27.71 16.98 9.62
CA LEU A 15 27.81 16.24 10.89
C LEU A 15 27.32 17.06 12.07
N ASN A 16 26.48 16.47 12.93
CA ASN A 16 25.97 17.15 14.10
C ASN A 16 26.94 16.94 15.28
N ASN A 17 26.96 17.90 16.21
CA ASN A 17 27.66 17.81 17.49
C ASN A 17 29.19 17.58 17.37
N ASN A 18 29.79 18.10 16.31
CA ASN A 18 31.24 18.09 16.09
C ASN A 18 31.94 19.40 16.52
N ASN A 19 31.19 20.35 17.13
CA ASN A 19 31.63 21.69 17.52
C ASN A 19 32.11 22.60 16.38
N LEU A 20 31.73 22.33 15.12
CA LEU A 20 32.18 23.10 13.95
C LEU A 20 30.98 23.57 13.11
N GLY A 21 30.95 24.86 12.79
CA GLY A 21 30.10 25.42 11.73
C GLY A 21 28.60 25.09 11.83
N VAL A 22 28.16 24.17 10.98
CA VAL A 22 26.74 23.86 10.71
C VAL A 22 26.42 22.38 10.94
N CYS A 23 25.13 22.07 11.04
CA CYS A 23 24.58 20.74 11.22
C CYS A 23 23.41 20.51 10.24
N SER A 24 23.09 19.27 9.92
CA SER A 24 21.93 18.92 9.10
C SER A 24 20.95 18.00 9.82
N VAL A 25 19.71 17.94 9.34
CA VAL A 25 18.65 17.11 9.95
C VAL A 25 19.06 15.63 10.00
N SER A 26 19.70 15.13 8.96
CA SER A 26 20.14 13.74 8.85
C SER A 26 21.66 13.54 8.93
N GLY A 27 22.39 14.53 9.44
CA GLY A 27 23.86 14.51 9.56
C GLY A 27 24.42 13.53 10.59
N GLY A 28 23.58 13.09 11.53
CA GLY A 28 23.96 12.14 12.57
C GLY A 28 24.99 12.67 13.56
N TRP A 29 25.41 11.82 14.49
CA TRP A 29 26.33 12.15 15.58
C TRP A 29 27.75 11.69 15.26
N GLY A 30 28.73 12.49 15.70
CA GLY A 30 30.16 12.20 15.61
C GLY A 30 30.80 11.69 16.92
N GLU A 31 30.09 10.93 17.76
CA GLU A 31 30.72 10.36 18.97
C GLU A 31 31.69 9.19 18.61
N ASP A 32 32.71 9.01 19.46
CA ASP A 32 33.79 8.00 19.41
C ASP A 32 34.99 8.27 18.47
N GLY A 33 35.29 9.53 18.14
CA GLY A 33 36.48 9.85 17.32
C GLY A 33 36.37 9.33 15.88
N ASN A 34 35.19 8.88 15.47
CA ASN A 34 34.89 8.46 14.12
C ASN A 34 34.50 9.69 13.29
N GLN A 35 35.46 10.25 12.56
CA GLN A 35 35.26 11.42 11.69
C GLN A 35 34.17 11.23 10.62
N ARG A 36 33.66 10.01 10.42
CA ARG A 36 32.61 9.70 9.44
C ARG A 36 31.18 9.87 9.96
N GLY A 37 30.97 9.93 11.29
CA GLY A 37 29.64 9.98 11.90
C GLY A 37 28.74 8.76 11.59
N ASN A 38 27.48 8.83 12.03
CA ASN A 38 26.45 7.80 11.81
C ASN A 38 25.21 8.30 11.03
N GLY A 39 25.29 9.49 10.42
CA GLY A 39 24.23 10.06 9.60
C GLY A 39 24.18 9.48 8.18
N VAL A 40 23.49 10.20 7.30
CA VAL A 40 23.44 9.84 5.87
C VAL A 40 24.83 9.89 5.24
N GLN A 41 25.05 9.00 4.26
CA GLN A 41 26.27 9.00 3.45
C GLN A 41 26.02 9.74 2.14
N ILE A 42 27.00 10.53 1.70
CA ILE A 42 26.91 11.30 0.47
C ILE A 42 27.57 10.56 -0.69
N MET A 43 26.81 10.43 -1.79
CA MET A 43 27.32 10.02 -3.10
C MET A 43 27.33 11.25 -4.01
N ALA A 44 28.49 11.90 -4.13
CA ALA A 44 28.63 13.10 -4.95
C ALA A 44 28.83 12.71 -6.43
N LEU A 45 27.84 13.03 -7.28
CA LEU A 45 27.88 12.78 -8.72
C LEU A 45 27.94 14.11 -9.47
N ARG A 46 29.13 14.45 -9.97
CA ARG A 46 29.34 15.68 -10.71
C ARG A 46 28.84 15.54 -12.14
N ILE A 47 27.76 16.25 -12.47
CA ILE A 47 27.15 16.25 -13.81
C ILE A 47 27.19 17.62 -14.50
N GLY A 48 27.68 18.65 -13.81
CA GLY A 48 27.75 20.01 -14.30
C GLY A 48 29.16 20.59 -14.35
N TRP A 49 29.38 21.51 -15.29
CA TRP A 49 30.63 22.26 -15.43
C TRP A 49 30.37 23.70 -15.88
N THR A 50 31.44 24.47 -15.95
CA THR A 50 31.42 25.78 -16.60
C THR A 50 31.86 25.58 -18.04
N ASP A 51 31.05 26.04 -19.00
CA ASP A 51 31.31 25.90 -20.43
C ASP A 51 31.25 27.26 -21.14
N LEU A 52 31.72 27.34 -22.39
CA LEU A 52 31.61 28.50 -23.26
C LEU A 52 30.51 28.26 -24.31
N PHE A 53 29.38 28.96 -24.17
CA PHE A 53 28.30 28.90 -25.16
C PHE A 53 28.22 30.23 -25.92
N LEU A 54 28.40 30.17 -27.24
CA LEU A 54 28.43 31.37 -28.12
C LEU A 54 29.41 32.46 -27.65
N GLY A 55 30.53 32.08 -27.03
CA GLY A 55 31.54 33.01 -26.51
C GLY A 55 31.23 33.61 -25.13
N LEU A 56 30.12 33.21 -24.48
CA LEU A 56 29.80 33.58 -23.11
C LEU A 56 30.06 32.40 -22.16
N LEU A 57 30.63 32.68 -20.99
CA LEU A 57 30.79 31.69 -19.93
C LEU A 57 29.42 31.34 -19.34
N VAL A 58 29.03 30.07 -19.45
CA VAL A 58 27.84 29.49 -18.82
C VAL A 58 28.28 28.61 -17.67
N THR A 59 27.95 29.02 -16.45
CA THR A 59 28.25 28.25 -15.23
C THR A 59 27.09 27.32 -14.89
N GLY A 60 27.39 26.06 -14.56
CA GLY A 60 26.35 25.11 -14.13
C GLY A 60 25.60 24.45 -15.28
N TYR A 61 26.21 24.41 -16.47
CA TYR A 61 25.67 23.65 -17.59
C TYR A 61 25.64 22.16 -17.27
N VAL A 62 24.50 21.51 -17.51
CA VAL A 62 24.30 20.06 -17.30
C VAL A 62 23.86 19.44 -18.62
N ASN A 63 24.58 18.41 -19.07
CA ASN A 63 24.14 17.56 -20.16
C ASN A 63 23.31 16.39 -19.61
N MET A 64 22.13 16.18 -20.19
CA MET A 64 21.17 15.17 -19.73
C MET A 64 21.72 13.74 -19.82
N ASP A 65 22.68 13.44 -20.69
CA ASP A 65 23.32 12.12 -20.74
C ASP A 65 24.24 11.87 -19.54
N PHE A 66 24.88 12.91 -18.99
CA PHE A 66 25.63 12.78 -17.75
C PHE A 66 24.70 12.66 -16.54
N ALA A 67 23.57 13.37 -16.55
CA ALA A 67 22.52 13.19 -15.55
C ALA A 67 21.97 11.76 -15.58
N ALA A 68 21.70 11.20 -16.77
CA ALA A 68 21.25 9.82 -16.95
C ALA A 68 22.27 8.81 -16.39
N ASN A 69 23.56 8.96 -16.75
CA ASN A 69 24.62 8.10 -16.22
C ASN A 69 24.75 8.19 -14.69
N ALA A 70 24.54 9.39 -14.11
CA ALA A 70 24.57 9.58 -12.67
C ALA A 70 23.40 8.84 -11.98
N PHE A 71 22.19 8.88 -12.53
CA PHE A 71 21.05 8.12 -11.98
C PHE A 71 21.29 6.61 -12.02
N ILE A 72 21.83 6.09 -13.13
CA ILE A 72 22.18 4.66 -13.25
C ILE A 72 23.22 4.28 -12.20
N TYR A 73 24.31 5.05 -12.12
CA TYR A 73 25.37 4.81 -11.14
C TYR A 73 24.84 4.87 -9.70
N ALA A 74 24.01 5.86 -9.39
CA ALA A 74 23.40 6.01 -8.07
C ALA A 74 22.53 4.80 -7.71
N ALA A 75 21.73 4.31 -8.65
CA ALA A 75 20.88 3.15 -8.45
C ALA A 75 21.71 1.87 -8.19
N ASP A 76 22.75 1.65 -9.01
CA ASP A 76 23.64 0.48 -8.93
C ASP A 76 24.48 0.46 -7.66
N ASN A 77 24.83 1.65 -7.15
CA ASN A 77 25.62 1.82 -5.92
C ASN A 77 24.76 2.07 -4.67
N GLY A 78 23.43 1.89 -4.78
CA GLY A 78 22.54 1.80 -3.63
C GLY A 78 22.14 3.11 -2.97
N ALA A 79 22.21 4.22 -3.70
CA ALA A 79 21.56 5.44 -3.26
C ALA A 79 20.04 5.18 -3.07
N LYS A 80 19.47 5.67 -1.97
CA LYS A 80 18.02 5.64 -1.69
C LYS A 80 17.30 6.93 -2.09
N ILE A 81 18.02 8.05 -2.05
CA ILE A 81 17.49 9.38 -2.34
C ILE A 81 18.45 10.07 -3.31
N ALA A 82 17.90 10.68 -4.36
CA ALA A 82 18.61 11.63 -5.22
C ALA A 82 18.11 13.04 -4.93
N SER A 83 19.02 13.99 -4.72
CA SER A 83 18.72 15.41 -4.57
C SER A 83 19.24 16.16 -5.80
N CYS A 84 18.34 16.72 -6.60
CA CYS A 84 18.61 17.27 -7.92
C CYS A 84 18.39 18.79 -7.94
N SER A 85 19.49 19.54 -7.80
CA SER A 85 19.51 21.00 -7.80
C SER A 85 20.00 21.58 -9.13
N TRP A 86 19.37 21.18 -10.24
CA TRP A 86 19.73 21.55 -11.62
C TRP A 86 18.50 21.54 -12.53
N GLY A 87 18.54 22.23 -13.68
CA GLY A 87 17.43 22.27 -14.65
C GLY A 87 17.44 21.07 -15.60
N SER A 88 16.27 20.56 -15.97
CA SER A 88 16.12 19.33 -16.75
C SER A 88 15.27 19.49 -18.01
N SER A 89 15.66 18.79 -19.06
CA SER A 89 14.92 18.69 -20.32
C SER A 89 14.68 17.23 -20.68
N GLN A 90 13.54 16.91 -21.29
CA GLN A 90 13.23 15.52 -21.64
C GLN A 90 14.19 14.99 -22.70
N THR A 91 14.88 13.91 -22.36
CA THR A 91 15.60 13.03 -23.30
C THR A 91 15.23 11.59 -22.99
N GLN A 92 15.27 10.70 -23.98
CA GLN A 92 15.01 9.28 -23.76
C GLN A 92 15.99 8.69 -22.73
N SER A 93 17.27 9.09 -22.81
CA SER A 93 18.32 8.63 -21.89
C SER A 93 18.01 9.01 -20.44
N LEU A 94 17.56 10.23 -20.19
CA LEU A 94 17.21 10.69 -18.85
C LEU A 94 15.94 10.00 -18.35
N GLU A 95 14.92 9.86 -19.20
CA GLU A 95 13.68 9.17 -18.85
C GLU A 95 13.94 7.73 -18.41
N ASP A 96 14.70 6.97 -19.20
CA ASP A 96 15.05 5.59 -18.91
C ASP A 96 15.87 5.47 -17.61
N ALA A 97 16.82 6.39 -17.40
CA ALA A 97 17.66 6.40 -16.21
C ALA A 97 16.90 6.76 -14.93
N VAL A 98 15.97 7.71 -15.00
CA VAL A 98 15.09 8.07 -13.87
C VAL A 98 14.18 6.89 -13.52
N ASN A 99 13.57 6.25 -14.53
CA ASN A 99 12.76 5.05 -14.33
C ASN A 99 13.60 3.90 -13.75
N TYR A 100 14.84 3.74 -14.20
CA TYR A 100 15.78 2.77 -13.65
C TYR A 100 16.09 3.06 -12.18
N PHE A 101 16.37 4.31 -11.83
CA PHE A 101 16.61 4.69 -10.44
C PHE A 101 15.38 4.40 -9.56
N LEU A 102 14.19 4.87 -9.94
CA LEU A 102 12.99 4.73 -9.12
C LEU A 102 12.52 3.27 -8.99
N TYR A 103 12.58 2.49 -10.08
CA TYR A 103 11.83 1.23 -10.19
C TYR A 103 12.67 -0.02 -10.39
N ASN A 104 13.99 0.09 -10.59
CA ASN A 104 14.81 -1.11 -10.79
C ASN A 104 14.84 -1.98 -9.52
N THR A 105 14.34 -3.22 -9.66
CA THR A 105 14.25 -4.23 -8.60
C THR A 105 15.42 -5.22 -8.58
N THR A 106 16.34 -5.12 -9.55
CA THR A 106 17.44 -6.08 -9.75
C THR A 106 18.73 -5.73 -9.00
N SER A 107 18.78 -4.60 -8.28
CA SER A 107 19.95 -4.23 -7.48
C SER A 107 20.24 -5.31 -6.42
N ASN A 108 21.53 -5.62 -6.18
CA ASN A 108 22.04 -6.57 -5.18
C ASN A 108 21.73 -6.19 -3.71
N LEU A 109 20.82 -5.26 -3.52
CA LEU A 109 20.42 -4.67 -2.26
C LEU A 109 19.04 -5.25 -1.95
N GLY A 110 18.85 -5.78 -0.75
CA GLY A 110 17.69 -6.61 -0.38
C GLY A 110 16.30 -5.99 -0.65
N PRO A 111 15.20 -6.72 -0.34
CA PRO A 111 13.83 -6.32 -0.66
C PRO A 111 13.42 -4.90 -0.22
N SER A 112 14.02 -4.39 0.87
CA SER A 112 13.81 -3.05 1.44
C SER A 112 14.56 -1.91 0.71
N ASN A 113 15.42 -2.21 -0.26
CA ASN A 113 16.19 -1.23 -1.04
C ASN A 113 15.65 -1.01 -2.47
N ARG A 114 14.44 -1.51 -2.77
CA ARG A 114 13.88 -1.55 -4.13
C ARG A 114 13.06 -0.32 -4.53
N VAL A 115 12.94 0.69 -3.68
CA VAL A 115 12.15 1.90 -3.96
C VAL A 115 12.92 3.13 -3.49
N ARG A 116 13.12 4.10 -4.38
CA ARG A 116 13.97 5.29 -4.18
C ARG A 116 13.14 6.57 -4.33
N LEU A 117 13.61 7.69 -3.78
CA LEU A 117 13.00 9.02 -3.96
C LEU A 117 13.91 9.94 -4.76
N ILE A 118 13.31 10.82 -5.57
CA ILE A 118 14.01 11.91 -6.24
C ILE A 118 13.39 13.21 -5.76
N PHE A 119 14.22 14.10 -5.22
CA PHE A 119 13.86 15.48 -4.88
C PHE A 119 14.43 16.40 -5.93
N LYS A 120 13.62 17.31 -6.46
CA LYS A 120 14.00 18.21 -7.55
C LYS A 120 13.69 19.66 -7.17
N ALA A 121 14.66 20.54 -7.38
CA ALA A 121 14.48 21.98 -7.19
C ALA A 121 13.46 22.54 -8.20
N ALA A 122 12.50 23.33 -7.70
CA ALA A 122 11.43 23.95 -8.49
C ALA A 122 11.96 24.97 -9.54
N GLY A 123 13.13 25.57 -9.30
CA GLY A 123 13.70 26.63 -10.16
C GLY A 123 13.56 28.02 -9.54
N ASN A 124 14.28 28.99 -10.09
CA ASN A 124 14.55 30.28 -9.45
C ASN A 124 14.15 31.49 -10.32
N ASP A 125 13.08 31.34 -11.12
CA ASP A 125 12.67 32.32 -12.12
C ASP A 125 11.37 33.07 -11.73
N ASP A 126 10.80 32.78 -10.55
CA ASP A 126 9.51 33.29 -10.06
C ASP A 126 8.34 33.04 -11.05
N VAL A 127 8.29 31.84 -11.63
CA VAL A 127 7.25 31.48 -12.61
C VAL A 127 6.44 30.25 -12.18
N ASP A 128 5.21 30.17 -12.71
CA ASP A 128 4.34 28.99 -12.67
C ASP A 128 4.60 28.07 -13.86
N GLN A 129 5.80 27.48 -13.92
CA GLN A 129 6.22 26.59 -15.00
C GLN A 129 7.11 25.45 -14.49
N THR A 130 6.84 24.24 -15.00
CA THR A 130 7.65 23.04 -14.76
C THR A 130 8.79 22.91 -15.76
N ASP A 131 9.88 22.30 -15.34
CA ASP A 131 10.84 21.62 -16.21
C ASP A 131 10.48 20.12 -16.38
N TYR A 132 11.33 19.32 -17.03
CA TYR A 132 11.01 17.91 -17.28
C TYR A 132 10.80 17.10 -15.99
N LEU A 133 11.73 17.17 -15.04
CA LEU A 133 11.66 16.36 -13.81
C LEU A 133 10.60 16.87 -12.85
N THR A 134 10.42 18.18 -12.70
CA THR A 134 9.34 18.76 -11.87
C THR A 134 7.95 18.52 -12.46
N GLY A 135 7.84 18.23 -13.75
CA GLY A 135 6.59 17.83 -14.39
C GLY A 135 6.25 16.33 -14.23
N ARG A 136 7.09 15.53 -13.56
CA ARG A 136 6.83 14.11 -13.32
C ARG A 136 6.13 13.90 -11.99
N ASN A 137 5.09 13.07 -11.99
CA ASN A 137 4.34 12.71 -10.77
C ASN A 137 5.08 11.77 -9.81
N ASP A 138 6.27 11.29 -10.18
CA ASP A 138 7.10 10.38 -9.38
C ASP A 138 8.43 11.00 -8.95
N VAL A 139 8.49 12.34 -8.99
CA VAL A 139 9.60 13.17 -8.54
C VAL A 139 9.01 14.25 -7.63
N ILE A 140 9.60 14.44 -6.45
CA ILE A 140 9.15 15.41 -5.46
C ILE A 140 9.73 16.79 -5.81
N ALA A 141 8.90 17.70 -6.29
CA ALA A 141 9.25 19.08 -6.58
C ALA A 141 9.27 19.93 -5.30
N VAL A 142 10.39 20.64 -5.08
CA VAL A 142 10.65 21.40 -3.85
C VAL A 142 10.78 22.90 -4.14
N ALA A 143 9.85 23.69 -3.60
CA ALA A 143 9.90 25.16 -3.61
C ALA A 143 10.71 25.70 -2.42
N ALA A 144 11.18 26.95 -2.55
CA ALA A 144 11.95 27.64 -1.53
C ALA A 144 11.08 28.65 -0.77
N THR A 145 11.25 28.66 0.55
CA THR A 145 10.70 29.66 1.47
C THR A 145 11.80 30.50 2.09
N ASP A 146 11.45 31.68 2.57
CA ASP A 146 12.32 32.54 3.36
C ASP A 146 12.13 32.32 4.87
N GLU A 147 12.80 33.13 5.68
CA GLU A 147 12.77 33.05 7.14
C GLU A 147 11.38 33.32 7.77
N ASN A 148 10.43 33.87 7.02
CA ASN A 148 9.07 34.15 7.47
C ASN A 148 8.07 33.10 6.98
N ASP A 149 8.54 31.99 6.39
CA ASP A 149 7.74 30.98 5.70
C ASP A 149 6.96 31.53 4.49
N GLU A 150 7.36 32.69 3.97
CA GLU A 150 6.86 33.21 2.71
C GLU A 150 7.62 32.57 1.54
N LYS A 151 6.96 32.42 0.38
CA LYS A 151 7.62 31.97 -0.85
C LYS A 151 8.82 32.87 -1.11
N ALA A 152 10.02 32.31 -1.19
CA ALA A 152 11.20 33.08 -1.55
C ALA A 152 10.95 33.78 -2.89
N SER A 153 11.37 35.05 -3.01
CA SER A 153 10.99 35.90 -4.14
C SER A 153 11.39 35.32 -5.50
N PHE A 154 12.42 34.48 -5.55
CA PHE A 154 12.88 33.80 -6.77
C PHE A 154 12.20 32.44 -7.01
N SER A 155 11.60 31.80 -6.01
CA SER A 155 11.14 30.42 -6.15
C SER A 155 10.04 30.31 -7.21
N ASN A 156 10.20 29.38 -8.14
CA ASN A 156 9.08 28.91 -8.96
C ASN A 156 8.01 28.28 -8.05
N TYR A 157 6.77 28.28 -8.53
CA TYR A 157 5.58 27.87 -7.79
C TYR A 157 4.60 27.18 -8.73
N GLY A 158 3.59 26.51 -8.19
CA GLY A 158 2.49 25.96 -8.97
C GLY A 158 1.86 24.74 -8.33
N ALA A 159 0.73 24.30 -8.86
CA ALA A 159 0.03 23.11 -8.34
C ALA A 159 0.82 21.80 -8.52
N TRP A 160 1.95 21.85 -9.23
CA TRP A 160 2.91 20.76 -9.44
C TRP A 160 4.01 20.73 -8.38
N VAL A 161 4.11 21.73 -7.50
CA VAL A 161 5.03 21.71 -6.35
C VAL A 161 4.45 20.77 -5.30
N ASP A 162 5.26 19.85 -4.78
CA ASP A 162 4.82 18.86 -3.80
C ASP A 162 5.09 19.31 -2.36
N ILE A 163 6.19 20.03 -2.12
CA ILE A 163 6.55 20.53 -0.79
C ILE A 163 7.44 21.77 -0.86
N SER A 164 7.53 22.51 0.24
CA SER A 164 8.42 23.66 0.41
C SER A 164 9.45 23.42 1.51
N ALA A 165 10.61 24.04 1.40
CA ALA A 165 11.62 24.06 2.45
C ALA A 165 12.37 25.40 2.48
N PRO A 166 13.05 25.75 3.59
CA PRO A 166 13.86 26.96 3.66
C PRO A 166 14.90 26.97 2.54
N GLY A 167 14.95 28.06 1.77
CA GLY A 167 15.86 28.19 0.63
C GLY A 167 16.43 29.59 0.44
N ASN A 168 16.03 30.57 1.26
CA ASN A 168 16.62 31.92 1.26
C ASN A 168 17.70 32.04 2.35
N ASN A 169 18.87 32.58 2.01
CA ASN A 169 19.97 32.87 2.93
C ASN A 169 20.37 31.68 3.83
N ILE A 170 20.53 30.50 3.23
CA ILE A 170 20.88 29.26 3.93
C ILE A 170 22.39 29.18 4.14
N TYR A 171 22.83 29.17 5.39
CA TYR A 171 24.24 29.07 5.76
C TYR A 171 24.69 27.61 5.81
N SER A 172 25.71 27.24 5.02
CA SER A 172 26.17 25.85 4.90
C SER A 172 27.66 25.73 4.55
N THR A 173 28.16 24.50 4.46
CA THR A 173 29.54 24.22 4.04
C THR A 173 29.79 24.68 2.61
N TYR A 174 30.93 25.30 2.34
CA TYR A 174 31.24 25.85 1.03
C TYR A 174 32.69 25.53 0.64
N HIS A 175 32.92 25.32 -0.64
CA HIS A 175 34.26 25.13 -1.19
C HIS A 175 34.52 26.16 -2.28
N ASP A 176 35.46 27.07 -2.03
CA ASP A 176 35.88 28.05 -3.02
C ASP A 176 36.86 27.40 -4.00
N TYR A 177 36.46 27.31 -5.26
CA TYR A 177 37.32 26.82 -6.34
C TYR A 177 38.62 27.62 -6.49
N ASN A 178 38.59 28.92 -6.17
CA ASN A 178 39.76 29.79 -6.26
C ASN A 178 40.69 29.65 -5.05
N ASP A 179 40.23 29.01 -3.98
CA ASP A 179 41.04 28.67 -2.81
C ASP A 179 40.86 27.21 -2.39
N PRO A 180 41.35 26.25 -3.21
CA PRO A 180 41.09 24.84 -3.00
C PRO A 180 41.81 24.25 -1.77
N GLN A 181 42.64 25.03 -1.07
CA GLN A 181 43.38 24.57 0.11
C GLN A 181 42.60 24.79 1.41
N ASN A 182 41.51 25.55 1.38
CA ASN A 182 40.72 25.90 2.55
C ASN A 182 39.25 25.53 2.34
N ASP A 183 38.60 25.15 3.44
CA ASP A 183 37.15 24.91 3.51
C ASP A 183 36.46 26.08 4.21
N TYR A 184 35.26 26.41 3.74
CA TYR A 184 34.53 27.60 4.13
C TYR A 184 33.10 27.27 4.55
N TYR A 185 32.42 28.30 5.03
CA TYR A 185 30.97 28.33 5.15
C TYR A 185 30.47 29.58 4.42
N ASP A 186 29.31 29.47 3.77
CA ASP A 186 28.71 30.61 3.08
C ASP A 186 27.19 30.52 3.08
N SER A 187 26.55 31.67 2.89
CA SER A 187 25.09 31.79 2.72
C SER A 187 24.72 31.78 1.24
N GLU A 188 23.97 30.77 0.81
CA GLU A 188 23.41 30.70 -0.54
C GLU A 188 21.88 30.77 -0.52
N SER A 189 21.29 31.26 -1.61
CA SER A 189 19.84 31.32 -1.79
C SER A 189 19.44 30.62 -3.08
N GLY A 190 18.43 29.76 -3.00
CA GLY A 190 17.87 29.04 -4.15
C GLY A 190 16.99 27.88 -3.73
N THR A 191 16.11 27.44 -4.63
CA THR A 191 15.43 26.13 -4.52
C THR A 191 16.43 24.98 -4.42
N SER A 192 17.66 25.20 -4.90
CA SER A 192 18.81 24.31 -4.71
C SER A 192 19.17 24.01 -3.26
N MET A 193 18.91 24.92 -2.32
CA MET A 193 19.18 24.74 -0.89
C MET A 193 17.97 24.12 -0.19
N ALA A 194 16.75 24.46 -0.63
CA ALA A 194 15.52 23.86 -0.14
C ALA A 194 15.44 22.35 -0.42
N THR A 195 15.80 21.92 -1.64
CA THR A 195 15.76 20.52 -2.07
C THR A 195 16.54 19.56 -1.15
N PRO A 196 17.83 19.78 -0.83
CA PRO A 196 18.58 18.90 0.07
C PRO A 196 18.06 18.94 1.51
N ILE A 197 17.48 20.06 1.98
CA ILE A 197 16.83 20.12 3.30
C ILE A 197 15.61 19.20 3.34
N ALA A 198 14.74 19.24 2.32
CA ALA A 198 13.60 18.32 2.22
C ALA A 198 14.05 16.85 2.12
N ALA A 199 15.07 16.57 1.31
CA ALA A 199 15.69 15.25 1.22
C ALA A 199 16.26 14.78 2.58
N SER A 200 16.82 15.70 3.38
CA SER A 200 17.34 15.41 4.73
C SER A 200 16.22 14.99 5.69
N VAL A 201 15.06 15.65 5.64
CA VAL A 201 13.89 15.27 6.46
C VAL A 201 13.34 13.91 6.02
N ALA A 202 13.26 13.62 4.73
CA ALA A 202 12.88 12.30 4.24
C ALA A 202 13.85 11.20 4.69
N ALA A 203 15.15 11.50 4.69
CA ALA A 203 16.15 10.57 5.21
C ALA A 203 16.01 10.32 6.72
N LEU A 204 15.64 11.34 7.51
CA LEU A 204 15.34 11.20 8.92
C LEU A 204 14.17 10.23 9.14
N ILE A 205 13.05 10.42 8.42
CA ILE A 205 11.88 9.51 8.46
C ILE A 205 12.33 8.06 8.20
N TRP A 206 13.15 7.85 7.16
CA TRP A 206 13.66 6.53 6.82
C TRP A 206 14.63 5.94 7.85
N SER A 207 15.41 6.77 8.55
CA SER A 207 16.30 6.30 9.60
C SER A 207 15.55 5.80 10.84
N HIS A 208 14.40 6.41 11.15
CA HIS A 208 13.51 5.98 12.23
C HIS A 208 12.87 4.62 11.93
N ASN A 209 12.44 4.41 10.67
CA ASN A 209 11.94 3.12 10.22
C ASN A 209 12.51 2.73 8.84
N PRO A 210 13.62 1.97 8.81
CA PRO A 210 14.28 1.55 7.56
C PRO A 210 13.44 0.66 6.63
N ASN A 211 12.31 0.13 7.13
CA ASN A 211 11.42 -0.74 6.36
C ASN A 211 10.34 0.02 5.58
N LEU A 212 10.19 1.33 5.82
CA LEU A 212 9.25 2.15 5.06
C LEU A 212 9.54 2.08 3.56
N SER A 213 8.48 2.06 2.76
CA SER A 213 8.57 2.25 1.31
C SER A 213 8.73 3.73 0.95
N ALA A 214 9.23 4.01 -0.26
CA ALA A 214 9.38 5.39 -0.71
C ALA A 214 8.06 6.20 -0.66
N PRO A 215 6.91 5.67 -1.13
CA PRO A 215 5.63 6.38 -0.99
C PRO A 215 5.20 6.61 0.46
N GLN A 216 5.61 5.76 1.41
CA GLN A 216 5.31 5.99 2.83
C GLN A 216 6.14 7.12 3.40
N VAL A 217 7.43 7.18 3.03
CA VAL A 217 8.30 8.28 3.44
C VAL A 217 7.85 9.59 2.83
N GLU A 218 7.48 9.59 1.55
CA GLU A 218 6.89 10.73 0.85
C GLU A 218 5.60 11.19 1.54
N GLN A 219 4.65 10.29 1.78
CA GLN A 219 3.40 10.66 2.44
C GLN A 219 3.64 11.19 3.87
N MET A 220 4.54 10.58 4.65
CA MET A 220 4.89 11.07 5.98
C MET A 220 5.56 12.45 5.94
N LEU A 221 6.37 12.70 4.91
CA LEU A 221 6.98 14.01 4.68
C LEU A 221 5.90 15.07 4.41
N PHE A 222 4.90 14.75 3.60
CA PHE A 222 3.80 15.68 3.31
C PHE A 222 2.85 15.86 4.49
N ASP A 223 2.46 14.77 5.16
CA ASP A 223 1.56 14.79 6.33
C ASP A 223 2.17 15.50 7.54
N SER A 224 3.50 15.61 7.59
CA SER A 224 4.20 16.32 8.65
C SER A 224 4.42 17.80 8.35
N ALA A 225 4.26 18.25 7.10
CA ALA A 225 4.55 19.63 6.71
C ALA A 225 3.65 20.64 7.45
N ASP A 226 4.21 21.81 7.73
CA ASP A 226 3.47 22.95 8.24
C ASP A 226 2.78 23.65 7.07
N ASP A 227 1.45 23.80 7.15
CA ASP A 227 0.68 24.59 6.17
C ASP A 227 1.07 26.08 6.26
N ILE A 228 1.48 26.64 5.12
CA ILE A 228 1.95 28.03 4.98
C ILE A 228 1.05 28.86 4.05
N ASP A 229 -0.10 28.35 3.61
CA ASP A 229 -0.99 29.04 2.66
C ASP A 229 -1.51 30.36 3.24
N ALA A 230 -1.76 30.42 4.55
CA ALA A 230 -2.20 31.64 5.23
C ALA A 230 -1.16 32.77 5.19
N LEU A 231 0.13 32.42 5.12
CA LEU A 231 1.25 33.36 4.98
C LEU A 231 1.49 33.72 3.50
N ASN A 232 0.94 32.93 2.57
CA ASN A 232 1.17 33.04 1.13
C ASN A 232 -0.15 33.16 0.34
N PRO A 233 -0.98 34.19 0.58
CA PRO A 233 -2.34 34.26 0.04
C PRO A 233 -2.41 34.29 -1.51
N SER A 234 -1.34 34.72 -2.18
CA SER A 234 -1.23 34.73 -3.65
C SER A 234 -0.85 33.36 -4.25
N TYR A 235 -0.43 32.41 -3.41
CA TYR A 235 0.15 31.12 -3.82
C TYR A 235 -0.52 29.93 -3.13
N VAL A 236 -1.74 30.10 -2.62
CA VAL A 236 -2.53 29.04 -1.99
C VAL A 236 -2.59 27.81 -2.89
N GLY A 237 -2.19 26.65 -2.36
CA GLY A 237 -2.13 25.39 -3.11
C GLY A 237 -1.08 25.34 -4.22
N LYS A 238 -0.11 26.27 -4.23
CA LYS A 238 0.99 26.34 -5.20
C LYS A 238 2.39 26.16 -4.58
N LEU A 239 2.44 25.86 -3.28
CA LEU A 239 3.66 25.63 -2.49
C LEU A 239 3.70 24.23 -1.88
N GLY A 240 2.94 23.30 -2.47
CA GLY A 240 2.83 21.92 -2.05
C GLY A 240 2.12 21.73 -0.72
N ALA A 241 2.48 20.67 -0.01
CA ALA A 241 1.96 20.35 1.32
C ALA A 241 2.33 21.40 2.39
N GLY A 242 3.21 22.35 2.07
CA GLY A 242 3.70 23.37 2.97
C GLY A 242 5.18 23.19 3.30
N ARG A 243 5.66 23.83 4.37
CA ARG A 243 7.08 23.77 4.77
C ARG A 243 7.38 22.45 5.48
N VAL A 244 8.49 21.80 5.11
CA VAL A 244 9.01 20.62 5.84
C VAL A 244 9.12 20.86 7.35
N ASN A 245 8.72 19.87 8.15
CA ASN A 245 8.82 19.90 9.61
C ASN A 245 9.45 18.59 10.12
N ALA A 246 10.73 18.66 10.47
CA ALA A 246 11.50 17.51 10.93
C ALA A 246 10.99 16.91 12.25
N ALA A 247 10.45 17.74 13.15
CA ALA A 247 10.00 17.28 14.46
C ALA A 247 8.71 16.46 14.34
N THR A 248 7.73 16.95 13.58
CA THR A 248 6.50 16.20 13.29
C THR A 248 6.80 14.95 12.47
N ALA A 249 7.71 15.04 11.48
CA ALA A 249 8.14 13.91 10.67
C ALA A 249 8.72 12.76 11.52
N ALA A 250 9.58 13.07 12.50
CA ALA A 250 10.14 12.09 13.42
C ALA A 250 9.08 11.44 14.33
N GLN A 251 8.04 12.19 14.71
CA GLN A 251 6.95 11.64 15.53
C GLN A 251 6.03 10.72 14.72
N LEU A 252 5.70 11.08 13.48
CA LEU A 252 4.85 10.28 12.60
C LEU A 252 5.52 8.98 12.17
N SER A 253 6.84 9.00 11.93
CA SER A 253 7.60 7.82 11.54
C SER A 253 7.67 6.77 12.66
N ASP A 254 7.68 7.19 13.92
CA ASP A 254 7.58 6.31 15.10
C ASP A 254 6.17 5.72 15.28
N GLN A 255 5.14 6.38 14.73
CA GLN A 255 3.72 6.04 14.90
C GLN A 255 3.12 5.24 13.74
N SER A 256 3.87 4.97 12.65
CA SER A 256 3.37 4.45 11.36
C SER A 256 2.18 3.51 11.54
N LEU A 257 0.98 4.06 11.36
CA LEU A 257 -0.25 3.42 11.80
C LEU A 257 -0.51 2.19 10.91
N PRO A 258 -0.74 1.01 11.51
CA PRO A 258 -0.92 -0.21 10.75
C PRO A 258 -2.32 -0.19 10.15
N VAL A 259 -2.42 -0.09 8.82
CA VAL A 259 -3.66 -0.11 8.01
C VAL A 259 -4.71 0.94 8.40
N THR A 260 -5.07 1.83 7.47
CA THR A 260 -6.20 2.74 7.65
C THR A 260 -7.48 2.08 7.16
N LEU A 261 -8.39 1.71 8.06
CA LEU A 261 -9.71 1.19 7.69
C LEU A 261 -10.67 2.34 7.39
N THR A 262 -11.38 2.26 6.26
CA THR A 262 -12.53 3.12 5.96
C THR A 262 -13.78 2.66 6.73
N PHE A 263 -14.00 1.35 6.82
CA PHE A 263 -15.07 0.76 7.64
C PHE A 263 -14.79 -0.73 7.93
N PHE A 264 -15.43 -1.24 8.99
CA PHE A 264 -15.57 -2.66 9.31
C PHE A 264 -17.00 -2.90 9.78
N ASN A 265 -17.74 -3.77 9.09
CA ASN A 265 -19.16 -4.02 9.32
C ASN A 265 -19.51 -5.50 9.14
N ALA A 266 -20.73 -5.86 9.56
CA ALA A 266 -21.28 -7.19 9.40
C ALA A 266 -22.73 -7.13 8.91
N LYS A 267 -23.18 -8.18 8.22
CA LYS A 267 -24.59 -8.41 7.92
C LYS A 267 -24.94 -9.88 8.01
N LEU A 268 -26.19 -10.16 8.33
CA LEU A 268 -26.74 -11.51 8.25
C LEU A 268 -26.92 -11.91 6.79
N VAL A 269 -26.51 -13.12 6.45
CA VAL A 269 -26.70 -13.76 5.14
C VAL A 269 -27.31 -15.15 5.35
N GLN A 270 -27.85 -15.75 4.28
CA GLN A 270 -28.58 -17.04 4.36
C GLN A 270 -27.82 -18.17 5.08
N ASN A 271 -26.48 -18.13 5.11
CA ASN A 271 -25.65 -19.18 5.69
C ASN A 271 -24.80 -18.72 6.89
N GLY A 272 -25.05 -17.53 7.45
CA GLY A 272 -24.31 -17.05 8.63
C GLY A 272 -24.12 -15.53 8.70
N VAL A 273 -22.99 -15.09 9.26
CA VAL A 273 -22.65 -13.66 9.40
C VAL A 273 -21.55 -13.32 8.40
N GLN A 274 -21.84 -12.44 7.44
CA GLN A 274 -20.83 -11.90 6.53
C GLN A 274 -20.21 -10.64 7.14
N LEU A 275 -18.93 -10.72 7.47
CA LEU A 275 -18.06 -9.62 7.84
C LEU A 275 -17.46 -9.01 6.56
N PHE A 276 -17.40 -7.69 6.48
CA PHE A 276 -16.80 -7.00 5.36
C PHE A 276 -16.17 -5.68 5.82
N TRP A 277 -15.02 -5.36 5.26
CA TRP A 277 -14.27 -4.15 5.58
C TRP A 277 -13.59 -3.60 4.33
N LYS A 278 -13.22 -2.33 4.39
CA LYS A 278 -12.46 -1.66 3.35
C LYS A 278 -11.30 -0.91 3.98
N THR A 279 -10.12 -1.08 3.42
CA THR A 279 -8.95 -0.25 3.72
C THR A 279 -8.99 1.00 2.84
N ALA A 280 -8.48 2.13 3.34
CA ALA A 280 -8.15 3.30 2.53
C ALA A 280 -6.73 3.14 1.94
N SER A 281 -5.82 2.59 2.75
CA SER A 281 -4.46 2.22 2.39
C SER A 281 -3.99 1.04 3.25
N GLU A 282 -2.98 0.31 2.77
CA GLU A 282 -2.36 -0.80 3.48
C GLU A 282 -0.85 -0.59 3.55
N VAL A 283 -0.30 -0.77 4.75
CA VAL A 283 1.13 -0.62 5.02
C VAL A 283 1.58 -1.88 5.73
N GLU A 284 2.53 -2.57 5.09
CA GLU A 284 3.06 -3.86 5.50
C GLU A 284 1.97 -4.87 5.88
N ASN A 285 0.76 -4.76 5.32
CA ASN A 285 -0.33 -5.62 5.75
C ASN A 285 -0.12 -7.02 5.19
N LEU A 286 0.31 -7.94 6.06
CA LEU A 286 0.42 -9.35 5.73
C LEU A 286 -0.96 -9.97 5.57
N GLY A 287 -1.93 -9.50 6.36
CA GLY A 287 -3.33 -9.82 6.20
C GLY A 287 -4.11 -9.73 7.50
N PHE A 288 -5.33 -10.26 7.45
CA PHE A 288 -6.29 -10.12 8.53
C PHE A 288 -6.59 -11.46 9.22
N ASN A 289 -6.75 -11.38 10.54
CA ASN A 289 -7.33 -12.42 11.36
C ASN A 289 -8.71 -11.95 11.83
N VAL A 290 -9.65 -12.89 11.95
CA VAL A 290 -10.97 -12.61 12.51
C VAL A 290 -11.15 -13.45 13.76
N TYR A 291 -11.58 -12.79 14.83
CA TYR A 291 -11.88 -13.42 16.10
C TYR A 291 -13.37 -13.28 16.42
N ARG A 292 -13.89 -14.22 17.21
CA ARG A 292 -15.28 -14.21 17.68
C ARG A 292 -15.36 -14.54 19.17
N ALA A 293 -16.24 -13.85 19.87
CA ALA A 293 -16.63 -14.12 21.25
C ALA A 293 -18.16 -14.19 21.41
N ARG A 294 -18.62 -14.73 22.55
CA ARG A 294 -20.03 -14.68 23.00
C ARG A 294 -20.29 -13.57 24.04
N GLN A 295 -19.23 -12.91 24.50
CA GLN A 295 -19.28 -11.80 25.44
C GLN A 295 -18.42 -10.67 24.88
N GLU A 296 -18.86 -9.42 25.08
CA GLU A 296 -18.34 -8.24 24.38
C GLU A 296 -16.84 -7.98 24.55
N ALA A 297 -16.25 -8.42 25.65
CA ALA A 297 -14.87 -8.10 26.00
C ALA A 297 -14.04 -9.30 26.50
N LYS A 298 -14.53 -10.54 26.35
CA LYS A 298 -13.86 -11.74 26.88
C LYS A 298 -13.90 -12.90 25.90
N ASP A 299 -12.89 -13.76 25.97
CA ASP A 299 -12.85 -15.09 25.32
C ASP A 299 -12.98 -15.06 23.78
N PHE A 300 -12.29 -14.13 23.14
CA PHE A 300 -12.19 -14.09 21.67
C PHE A 300 -11.35 -15.25 21.13
N SER A 301 -11.99 -16.12 20.35
CA SER A 301 -11.33 -17.23 19.65
C SER A 301 -11.09 -16.90 18.18
N LEU A 302 -9.91 -17.22 17.68
CA LEU A 302 -9.57 -17.09 16.26
C LEU A 302 -10.46 -18.02 15.42
N ILE A 303 -11.20 -17.47 14.45
CA ILE A 303 -12.08 -18.26 13.56
C ILE A 303 -11.54 -18.37 12.14
N VAL A 304 -10.74 -17.40 11.68
CA VAL A 304 -10.03 -17.47 10.39
C VAL A 304 -8.79 -16.58 10.40
N SER A 305 -7.78 -16.95 9.62
CA SER A 305 -6.54 -16.20 9.45
C SER A 305 -6.17 -16.10 7.97
N PHE A 306 -5.50 -15.01 7.58
CA PHE A 306 -4.84 -14.88 6.28
C PHE A 306 -3.85 -16.01 5.96
N LYS A 307 -3.34 -16.70 6.98
CA LYS A 307 -2.47 -17.88 6.80
C LYS A 307 -3.20 -19.08 6.22
N THR A 308 -4.50 -19.19 6.45
CA THR A 308 -5.34 -20.31 5.98
C THR A 308 -6.37 -19.88 4.95
N ASN A 309 -6.56 -18.58 4.73
CA ASN A 309 -7.45 -18.03 3.74
C ASN A 309 -6.77 -16.93 2.91
N GLU A 310 -6.44 -17.25 1.66
CA GLU A 310 -5.78 -16.36 0.70
C GLU A 310 -6.54 -15.05 0.45
N GLN A 311 -7.88 -15.05 0.56
CA GLN A 311 -8.68 -13.83 0.34
C GLN A 311 -8.45 -12.78 1.44
N LEU A 312 -7.93 -13.19 2.59
CA LEU A 312 -7.64 -12.31 3.71
C LEU A 312 -6.18 -11.83 3.74
N LYS A 313 -5.34 -12.23 2.77
CA LYS A 313 -4.00 -11.65 2.62
C LYS A 313 -4.10 -10.19 2.27
N GLY A 314 -3.34 -9.39 3.01
CA GLY A 314 -3.21 -7.97 2.77
C GLY A 314 -2.46 -7.73 1.46
N LEU A 315 -2.51 -6.49 0.99
CA LEU A 315 -1.76 -6.04 -0.18
C LEU A 315 -0.26 -5.85 0.10
N GLY A 316 0.18 -6.04 1.34
CA GLY A 316 1.49 -5.58 1.78
C GLY A 316 1.49 -4.06 1.85
N ASN A 317 2.02 -3.42 0.82
CA ASN A 317 2.08 -1.96 0.70
C ASN A 317 1.21 -1.49 -0.46
N SER A 318 0.20 -0.68 -0.17
CA SER A 318 -0.67 -0.07 -1.17
C SER A 318 -1.23 1.27 -0.68
N SER A 319 -1.04 2.32 -1.48
CA SER A 319 -1.72 3.61 -1.31
C SER A 319 -3.19 3.55 -1.73
N THR A 320 -3.61 2.47 -2.40
CA THR A 320 -5.02 2.22 -2.75
C THR A 320 -5.62 1.13 -1.87
N GLY A 321 -6.79 1.43 -1.33
CA GLY A 321 -7.55 0.52 -0.49
C GLY A 321 -8.14 -0.69 -1.21
N LYS A 322 -8.41 -1.76 -0.46
CA LYS A 322 -9.09 -2.97 -0.94
C LYS A 322 -10.28 -3.34 -0.06
N SER A 323 -11.30 -3.90 -0.70
CA SER A 323 -12.45 -4.48 -0.02
C SER A 323 -12.19 -5.94 0.30
N TYR A 324 -12.50 -6.34 1.53
CA TYR A 324 -12.36 -7.68 2.05
C TYR A 324 -13.70 -8.18 2.58
N SER A 325 -13.88 -9.50 2.55
CA SER A 325 -15.04 -10.12 3.19
C SER A 325 -14.74 -11.52 3.67
N PHE A 326 -15.40 -11.93 4.74
CA PHE A 326 -15.39 -13.29 5.26
C PHE A 326 -16.78 -13.63 5.81
N THR A 327 -17.24 -14.87 5.60
CA THR A 327 -18.54 -15.33 6.11
C THR A 327 -18.32 -16.38 7.19
N ASP A 328 -18.70 -16.06 8.43
CA ASP A 328 -18.73 -17.02 9.53
C ASP A 328 -19.99 -17.87 9.45
N THR A 329 -19.81 -19.17 9.25
CA THR A 329 -20.88 -20.17 9.14
C THR A 329 -20.86 -21.17 10.31
N THR A 330 -20.02 -20.94 11.34
CA THR A 330 -19.64 -21.98 12.32
C THR A 330 -20.44 -21.89 13.61
N ASN A 331 -21.27 -22.90 13.91
CA ASN A 331 -21.93 -23.07 15.23
C ASN A 331 -22.64 -21.80 15.78
N LEU A 332 -23.26 -21.03 14.90
CA LEU A 332 -24.08 -19.88 15.24
C LEU A 332 -25.42 -20.37 15.81
N LYS A 333 -25.77 -19.91 17.01
CA LYS A 333 -27.02 -20.27 17.68
C LYS A 333 -28.07 -19.17 17.47
N PRO A 334 -29.35 -19.54 17.27
CA PRO A 334 -30.45 -18.59 17.32
C PRO A 334 -30.51 -17.86 18.67
N ASP A 335 -31.06 -16.65 18.67
CA ASP A 335 -31.22 -15.80 19.85
C ASP A 335 -29.92 -15.58 20.65
N SER A 336 -28.80 -15.48 19.92
CA SER A 336 -27.48 -15.29 20.51
C SER A 336 -26.79 -14.09 19.87
N THR A 337 -26.12 -13.29 20.69
CA THR A 337 -25.25 -12.20 20.22
C THR A 337 -23.80 -12.67 20.18
N TYR A 338 -23.14 -12.44 19.04
CA TYR A 338 -21.74 -12.70 18.83
C TYR A 338 -20.99 -11.39 18.62
N PHE A 339 -19.77 -11.33 19.11
CA PHE A 339 -18.89 -10.18 18.97
C PHE A 339 -17.71 -10.54 18.10
N TYR A 340 -17.40 -9.70 17.12
CA TYR A 340 -16.33 -9.94 16.16
C TYR A 340 -15.24 -8.89 16.26
N LEU A 341 -13.99 -9.33 16.28
CA LEU A 341 -12.82 -8.47 16.15
C LEU A 341 -12.11 -8.76 14.84
N LEU A 342 -11.70 -7.69 14.19
CA LEU A 342 -10.77 -7.75 13.07
C LEU A 342 -9.38 -7.38 13.58
N GLU A 343 -8.41 -8.24 13.36
CA GLU A 343 -7.02 -7.96 13.66
C GLU A 343 -6.24 -7.87 12.35
N ASN A 344 -5.58 -6.76 12.10
CA ASN A 344 -4.61 -6.65 11.02
C ASN A 344 -3.21 -7.03 11.52
N VAL A 345 -2.46 -7.75 10.70
CA VAL A 345 -1.12 -8.24 11.01
C VAL A 345 -0.15 -7.68 10.00
N SER A 346 0.91 -7.05 10.49
CA SER A 346 1.98 -6.51 9.65
C SER A 346 2.98 -7.60 9.21
N LEU A 347 3.81 -7.30 8.21
CA LEU A 347 4.93 -8.14 7.77
C LEU A 347 5.95 -8.38 8.89
N THR A 348 6.06 -7.46 9.85
CA THR A 348 6.93 -7.59 11.04
C THR A 348 6.25 -8.28 12.22
N GLY A 349 5.00 -8.73 12.07
CA GLY A 349 4.24 -9.42 13.11
C GLY A 349 3.57 -8.53 14.16
N LYS A 350 3.70 -7.20 14.08
CA LYS A 350 2.89 -6.27 14.89
C LYS A 350 1.42 -6.38 14.49
N THR A 351 0.51 -6.27 15.45
CA THR A 351 -0.93 -6.36 15.20
C THR A 351 -1.69 -5.16 15.75
N LYS A 352 -2.83 -4.84 15.14
CA LYS A 352 -3.83 -3.90 15.66
C LYS A 352 -5.22 -4.52 15.53
N ARG A 353 -6.12 -4.17 16.45
CA ARG A 353 -7.47 -4.74 16.53
C ARG A 353 -8.53 -3.67 16.35
N HIS A 354 -9.61 -4.05 15.70
CA HIS A 354 -10.76 -3.20 15.37
C HIS A 354 -12.07 -3.88 15.75
N GLY A 355 -13.01 -3.11 16.30
CA GLY A 355 -14.24 -3.60 16.90
C GLY A 355 -14.22 -3.50 18.43
N PRO A 356 -15.01 -4.31 19.15
CA PRO A 356 -15.82 -5.42 18.65
C PRO A 356 -17.06 -4.96 17.87
N LEU A 357 -17.48 -5.77 16.90
CA LEU A 357 -18.75 -5.62 16.21
C LEU A 357 -19.76 -6.63 16.77
N ALA A 358 -20.87 -6.14 17.32
CA ALA A 358 -21.94 -7.00 17.84
C ALA A 358 -22.89 -7.41 16.70
N VAL A 359 -23.21 -8.70 16.62
CA VAL A 359 -24.19 -9.24 15.68
C VAL A 359 -25.11 -10.20 16.41
N THR A 360 -26.40 -9.87 16.48
CA THR A 360 -27.43 -10.72 17.05
C THR A 360 -28.00 -11.63 15.96
N ILE A 361 -27.98 -12.94 16.21
CA ILE A 361 -28.61 -13.93 15.33
C ILE A 361 -30.08 -14.00 15.72
N PRO A 362 -31.01 -13.51 14.87
CA PRO A 362 -32.43 -13.63 15.15
C PRO A 362 -32.84 -15.10 15.08
N GLU A 363 -33.92 -15.43 15.77
CA GLU A 363 -34.45 -16.79 15.87
C GLU A 363 -34.68 -17.49 14.51
N MET A 364 -34.86 -16.73 13.42
CA MET A 364 -35.35 -17.20 12.11
C MET A 364 -34.29 -17.50 11.02
N LEU A 365 -33.00 -17.65 11.31
CA LEU A 365 -31.95 -17.71 10.25
C LEU A 365 -31.14 -19.02 10.12
N VAL A 366 -31.55 -20.12 10.74
CA VAL A 366 -31.09 -21.47 10.35
C VAL A 366 -32.26 -22.16 9.66
N PRO A 367 -32.12 -22.73 8.45
CA PRO A 367 -33.21 -23.51 7.87
C PRO A 367 -33.54 -24.68 8.82
N HIS A 368 -34.67 -24.58 9.52
CA HIS A 368 -35.22 -25.69 10.32
C HIS A 368 -35.75 -26.82 9.42
N THR A 369 -35.74 -26.62 8.11
CA THR A 369 -36.22 -27.54 7.10
C THR A 369 -35.10 -28.00 6.20
N VAL A 370 -35.17 -29.25 5.80
CA VAL A 370 -34.32 -29.81 4.75
C VAL A 370 -34.44 -28.95 3.47
N SER A 371 -33.30 -28.64 2.84
CA SER A 371 -33.27 -27.81 1.63
C SER A 371 -32.54 -28.52 0.50
N LEU A 372 -33.08 -28.46 -0.71
CA LEU A 372 -32.49 -29.03 -1.93
C LEU A 372 -32.01 -27.90 -2.84
N LEU A 373 -30.75 -27.90 -3.27
CA LEU A 373 -30.21 -26.93 -4.22
C LEU A 373 -30.35 -27.40 -5.67
N GLN A 374 -30.28 -26.44 -6.59
CA GLN A 374 -30.16 -26.71 -8.02
C GLN A 374 -28.86 -27.48 -8.30
N ASN A 375 -28.93 -28.56 -9.09
CA ASN A 375 -27.77 -29.35 -9.47
C ASN A 375 -26.79 -28.51 -10.30
N PHE A 376 -25.49 -28.79 -10.18
CA PHE A 376 -24.44 -28.10 -10.94
C PHE A 376 -23.42 -29.10 -11.51
N PRO A 377 -23.08 -29.02 -12.81
CA PRO A 377 -23.68 -28.13 -13.81
C PRO A 377 -25.14 -28.51 -14.16
N ASN A 378 -25.91 -27.56 -14.71
CA ASN A 378 -27.24 -27.78 -15.29
C ASN A 378 -27.48 -26.78 -16.44
N PRO A 379 -27.61 -27.20 -17.72
CA PRO A 379 -27.51 -28.59 -18.18
C PRO A 379 -26.13 -29.22 -17.94
N PHE A 380 -26.04 -30.55 -17.92
CA PHE A 380 -24.77 -31.25 -17.75
C PHE A 380 -24.53 -32.33 -18.80
N ASN A 381 -23.25 -32.66 -19.02
CA ASN A 381 -22.80 -33.79 -19.81
C ASN A 381 -22.12 -34.81 -18.88
N GLN A 382 -22.51 -36.08 -18.98
CA GLN A 382 -22.05 -37.23 -18.20
C GLN A 382 -22.34 -37.19 -16.69
N GLN A 383 -22.00 -36.13 -15.96
CA GLN A 383 -22.17 -36.09 -14.50
C GLN A 383 -22.63 -34.72 -13.96
N THR A 384 -23.34 -34.74 -12.83
CA THR A 384 -23.76 -33.55 -12.09
C THR A 384 -23.65 -33.76 -10.58
N LYS A 385 -23.51 -32.65 -9.85
CA LYS A 385 -23.53 -32.64 -8.39
C LYS A 385 -24.87 -32.11 -7.88
N ILE A 386 -25.44 -32.81 -6.93
CA ILE A 386 -26.69 -32.44 -6.25
C ILE A 386 -26.35 -32.15 -4.79
N ARG A 387 -26.63 -30.93 -4.32
CA ARG A 387 -26.36 -30.51 -2.94
C ARG A 387 -27.64 -30.30 -2.16
N PHE A 388 -27.65 -30.73 -0.90
CA PHE A 388 -28.79 -30.55 0.00
C PHE A 388 -28.33 -30.30 1.44
N PHE A 389 -29.16 -29.63 2.22
CA PHE A 389 -28.90 -29.29 3.62
C PHE A 389 -29.80 -30.11 4.54
N VAL A 390 -29.21 -30.67 5.60
CA VAL A 390 -29.91 -31.39 6.67
C VAL A 390 -29.75 -30.60 7.97
N PRO A 391 -30.84 -30.22 8.66
CA PRO A 391 -30.74 -29.48 9.92
C PRO A 391 -30.16 -30.35 11.04
N THR A 392 -29.52 -29.71 12.02
CA THR A 392 -29.11 -30.38 13.26
C THR A 392 -30.35 -30.86 14.02
N GLY A 393 -30.38 -32.13 14.44
CA GLY A 393 -31.56 -32.73 15.08
C GLY A 393 -32.60 -33.30 14.11
N PHE A 394 -32.25 -33.53 12.85
CA PHE A 394 -33.10 -34.27 11.92
C PHE A 394 -33.20 -35.74 12.35
N GLU A 395 -34.39 -36.17 12.77
CA GLU A 395 -34.64 -37.52 13.32
C GLU A 395 -35.21 -38.52 12.31
N ASP A 396 -35.41 -38.12 11.04
CA ASP A 396 -35.91 -39.03 10.02
C ASP A 396 -34.74 -39.78 9.37
N ASN A 397 -34.66 -41.08 9.62
CA ASN A 397 -33.61 -41.95 9.11
C ASN A 397 -33.93 -42.50 7.70
N GLU A 398 -35.07 -42.16 7.11
CA GLU A 398 -35.48 -42.61 5.77
C GLU A 398 -35.40 -41.45 4.77
N LEU A 399 -34.20 -40.88 4.62
CA LEU A 399 -33.94 -39.86 3.62
C LEU A 399 -33.42 -40.50 2.33
N SER A 400 -34.04 -40.20 1.19
CA SER A 400 -33.58 -40.69 -0.11
C SER A 400 -33.60 -39.61 -1.19
N MET A 401 -32.68 -39.73 -2.15
CA MET A 401 -32.67 -38.92 -3.37
C MET A 401 -33.17 -39.78 -4.53
N GLU A 402 -34.28 -39.38 -5.13
CA GLU A 402 -34.91 -40.10 -6.24
C GLU A 402 -34.80 -39.26 -7.53
N ILE A 403 -34.52 -39.91 -8.66
CA ILE A 403 -34.46 -39.29 -9.99
C ILE A 403 -35.54 -39.91 -10.88
N PHE A 404 -36.26 -39.08 -11.63
CA PHE A 404 -37.42 -39.44 -12.46
C PHE A 404 -37.32 -38.86 -13.86
N ASN A 405 -37.89 -39.56 -14.84
CA ASN A 405 -38.17 -38.98 -16.15
C ASN A 405 -39.47 -38.13 -16.13
N PRO A 406 -39.81 -37.43 -17.22
CA PRO A 406 -41.02 -36.60 -17.29
C PRO A 406 -42.33 -37.38 -17.17
N GLN A 407 -42.31 -38.70 -17.39
CA GLN A 407 -43.44 -39.60 -17.19
C GLN A 407 -43.59 -40.07 -15.73
N GLY A 408 -42.73 -39.60 -14.81
CA GLY A 408 -42.73 -40.00 -13.41
C GLY A 408 -42.13 -41.38 -13.16
N GLN A 409 -41.52 -42.01 -14.16
CA GLN A 409 -40.83 -43.28 -13.96
C GLN A 409 -39.51 -43.04 -13.25
N ARG A 410 -39.26 -43.79 -12.17
CA ARG A 410 -38.05 -43.72 -11.38
C ARG A 410 -36.87 -44.30 -12.15
N ILE A 411 -35.80 -43.53 -12.22
CA ILE A 411 -34.57 -43.82 -12.95
C ILE A 411 -33.47 -44.31 -12.00
N LYS A 412 -33.29 -43.62 -10.87
CA LYS A 412 -32.24 -43.90 -9.90
C LYS A 412 -32.67 -43.46 -8.50
N THR A 413 -32.25 -44.21 -7.49
CA THR A 413 -32.47 -43.95 -6.07
C THR A 413 -31.13 -43.97 -5.36
N PHE A 414 -30.92 -43.02 -4.47
CA PHE A 414 -29.80 -43.02 -3.55
C PHE A 414 -30.35 -42.97 -2.12
N GLU A 415 -30.20 -44.07 -1.40
CA GLU A 415 -30.53 -44.15 0.02
C GLU A 415 -29.47 -43.40 0.83
N ILE A 416 -29.91 -42.57 1.78
CA ILE A 416 -29.05 -41.77 2.66
C ILE A 416 -29.24 -42.29 4.08
N ASP A 417 -28.56 -43.40 4.39
CA ASP A 417 -28.72 -44.17 5.65
C ASP A 417 -28.45 -43.34 6.92
N VAL A 418 -27.53 -42.37 6.85
CA VAL A 418 -27.21 -41.45 7.95
C VAL A 418 -27.01 -40.04 7.40
N PRO A 419 -28.05 -39.18 7.38
CA PRO A 419 -27.92 -37.83 6.87
C PRO A 419 -27.03 -37.00 7.82
N LYS A 420 -25.84 -36.62 7.36
CA LYS A 420 -24.93 -35.80 8.16
C LYS A 420 -25.53 -34.40 8.32
N PRO A 421 -25.65 -33.86 9.55
CA PRO A 421 -26.07 -32.48 9.73
C PRO A 421 -25.18 -31.52 8.93
N GLY A 422 -25.78 -30.51 8.31
CA GLY A 422 -25.11 -29.58 7.41
C GLY A 422 -25.29 -29.91 5.93
N TRP A 423 -24.34 -29.47 5.12
CA TRP A 423 -24.38 -29.64 3.66
C TRP A 423 -23.88 -31.02 3.25
N ASN A 424 -24.69 -31.70 2.44
CA ASN A 424 -24.40 -32.98 1.81
C ASN A 424 -24.32 -32.81 0.29
N GLU A 425 -23.54 -33.67 -0.36
CA GLU A 425 -23.33 -33.67 -1.81
C GLU A 425 -23.47 -35.09 -2.36
N LEU A 426 -24.17 -35.21 -3.48
CA LEU A 426 -24.38 -36.46 -4.21
C LEU A 426 -23.98 -36.28 -5.67
N HIS A 427 -23.35 -37.29 -6.25
CA HIS A 427 -22.91 -37.30 -7.64
C HIS A 427 -23.77 -38.28 -8.43
N TRP A 428 -24.30 -37.83 -9.57
CA TRP A 428 -25.01 -38.70 -10.50
C TRP A 428 -24.40 -38.62 -11.89
N ASP A 429 -24.15 -39.78 -12.48
CA ASP A 429 -23.41 -40.01 -13.72
C ASP A 429 -24.33 -40.33 -14.91
N SER A 430 -25.60 -39.90 -14.86
CA SER A 430 -26.60 -40.14 -15.92
C SER A 430 -26.87 -41.61 -16.24
N ARG A 431 -26.75 -42.51 -15.24
CA ARG A 431 -27.13 -43.93 -15.35
C ARG A 431 -28.35 -44.29 -14.52
N ASP A 432 -29.09 -45.29 -14.98
CA ASP A 432 -30.21 -45.89 -14.27
C ASP A 432 -29.75 -46.90 -13.20
N GLU A 433 -30.70 -47.54 -12.50
CA GLU A 433 -30.41 -48.57 -11.50
C GLU A 433 -29.60 -49.76 -12.03
N HIS A 434 -29.68 -50.04 -13.33
CA HIS A 434 -28.98 -51.14 -14.00
C HIS A 434 -27.68 -50.68 -14.68
N GLN A 435 -27.14 -49.50 -14.31
CA GLN A 435 -25.92 -48.92 -14.85
C GLN A 435 -25.99 -48.57 -16.35
N ARG A 436 -27.20 -48.48 -16.91
CA ARG A 436 -27.41 -48.12 -18.31
C ARG A 436 -27.55 -46.61 -18.44
N ALA A 437 -26.92 -46.08 -19.46
CA ALA A 437 -26.85 -44.66 -19.73
C ALA A 437 -28.22 -44.13 -20.19
N VAL A 438 -28.80 -43.13 -19.50
CA VAL A 438 -30.14 -42.57 -19.85
C VAL A 438 -30.08 -41.56 -20.99
N SER A 439 -31.16 -41.33 -21.74
CA SER A 439 -31.14 -40.42 -22.91
C SER A 439 -30.98 -38.94 -22.52
N SER A 440 -30.51 -38.10 -23.45
CA SER A 440 -30.56 -36.64 -23.30
C SER A 440 -32.01 -36.17 -23.11
N GLY A 441 -32.21 -35.15 -22.28
CA GLY A 441 -33.55 -34.64 -22.00
C GLY A 441 -33.72 -34.07 -20.59
N VAL A 442 -34.98 -33.80 -20.25
CA VAL A 442 -35.38 -33.28 -18.94
C VAL A 442 -35.59 -34.44 -17.97
N TYR A 443 -35.06 -34.31 -16.76
CA TYR A 443 -35.37 -35.20 -15.64
C TYR A 443 -35.68 -34.36 -14.40
N PHE A 444 -36.24 -35.01 -13.39
CA PHE A 444 -36.51 -34.42 -12.09
C PHE A 444 -35.76 -35.21 -11.03
N TYR A 445 -35.19 -34.51 -10.06
CA TYR A 445 -34.60 -35.14 -8.88
C TYR A 445 -35.28 -34.57 -7.65
N GLY A 446 -35.49 -35.41 -6.65
CA GLY A 446 -36.18 -35.04 -5.43
C GLY A 446 -35.58 -35.66 -4.20
N LEU A 447 -35.56 -34.87 -3.14
CA LEU A 447 -35.19 -35.32 -1.81
C LEU A 447 -36.47 -35.62 -1.05
N LYS A 448 -36.56 -36.85 -0.53
CA LYS A 448 -37.77 -37.41 0.05
C LYS A 448 -37.48 -37.97 1.43
N SER A 449 -38.43 -37.75 2.33
CA SER A 449 -38.51 -38.36 3.65
C SER A 449 -39.95 -38.77 3.95
N LYS A 450 -40.25 -39.27 5.15
CA LYS A 450 -41.65 -39.51 5.55
C LYS A 450 -42.46 -38.23 5.65
N LYS A 451 -41.80 -37.10 5.96
CA LYS A 451 -42.44 -35.83 6.31
C LYS A 451 -42.52 -34.82 5.17
N PHE A 452 -41.69 -34.96 4.14
CA PHE A 452 -41.66 -34.02 3.03
C PHE A 452 -41.11 -34.64 1.74
N GLN A 453 -41.42 -33.96 0.63
CA GLN A 453 -40.82 -34.20 -0.67
C GLN A 453 -40.54 -32.85 -1.34
N VAL A 454 -39.31 -32.66 -1.83
CA VAL A 454 -38.89 -31.46 -2.56
C VAL A 454 -38.25 -31.88 -3.87
N TYR A 455 -38.72 -31.34 -4.99
CA TYR A 455 -38.25 -31.69 -6.34
C TYR A 455 -37.62 -30.49 -7.05
N LYS A 456 -36.67 -30.78 -7.94
CA LYS A 456 -36.08 -29.83 -8.88
C LYS A 456 -35.89 -30.48 -10.25
N LYS A 457 -35.84 -29.64 -11.28
CA LYS A 457 -35.62 -30.03 -12.66
C LYS A 457 -34.13 -30.03 -12.98
N LEU A 458 -33.66 -31.02 -13.72
CA LEU A 458 -32.33 -31.04 -14.33
C LEU A 458 -32.42 -31.35 -15.85
N ILE A 459 -31.36 -31.05 -16.58
CA ILE A 459 -31.28 -31.27 -18.03
C ILE A 459 -29.97 -31.99 -18.37
N ILE A 460 -30.08 -33.10 -19.08
CA ILE A 460 -28.94 -33.87 -19.61
C ILE A 460 -28.72 -33.50 -21.08
N LEU A 461 -27.49 -33.11 -21.41
CA LEU A 461 -27.00 -32.92 -22.78
C LEU A 461 -25.87 -33.92 -23.01
N ARG A 462 -26.09 -34.87 -23.94
CA ARG A 462 -25.02 -35.73 -24.45
C ARG A 462 -24.42 -35.19 -25.73
#